data_AF-A0A926BNS7-F1
#
_entry.id   AF-A0A926BNS7-F1
#
_cell.length_a   1.000
_cell.length_b   1.000
_cell.length_c   1.000
_cell.angle_alpha   90.00
_cell.angle_beta   90.00
_cell.angle_gamma   90.00
#
_symmetry.space_group_name_H-M   'P 1'
#
loop_
_entity.id
_entity.type
_entity.pdbx_description
1 polymer ?
#
loop_
_entity_poly.entity_id
_entity_poly.type
_entity_poly.pdbx_seq_one_letter_code
_entity_poly.pdbx_strand_id
1 'polypeptide(L)'
;MNLSIPLFFVILVVVATVLVGMYATRQAKSAGDFFVAGRSVGIGLNAAAISGEYLSAASFMGIAGLVMKNGYDALWYPVGYAAGYLFLLLFIAGPLRRFGAYTIPDFAEGRFDSPGFRKIAVVFVLCIGFFYTMPQMKGAGITLGTIMGWDYWVGIVIVGAVITFNVALGGMKGITLVQAFQYWVKAFAIAVPFFVLASVYGGYDRFVGANANKPGDAPKFVKETVVKQSGKDKAPANIIAFSTLGSTSFYFKEDITWDKIGFTRKLLPGETVIDAEYVLQTFNRHEETDEFPASAP
;
A
#
# COMPACT_ATOMS: atom_id res chain seq x y z
N MET A 1 -21.60 -1.23 20.38
CA MET A 1 -21.28 -0.17 19.39
C MET A 1 -22.58 0.20 18.68
N ASN A 2 -22.92 1.49 18.51
CA ASN A 2 -24.11 1.87 17.76
C ASN A 2 -23.88 1.62 16.27
N LEU A 3 -24.37 0.47 15.79
CA LEU A 3 -24.18 -0.01 14.42
C LEU A 3 -25.03 0.73 13.38
N SER A 4 -25.95 1.60 13.81
CA SER A 4 -26.87 2.32 12.94
C SER A 4 -26.15 3.26 11.96
N ILE A 5 -25.14 4.00 12.43
CA ILE A 5 -24.42 4.97 11.58
C ILE A 5 -23.61 4.25 10.51
N PRO A 6 -22.74 3.28 10.82
CA PRO A 6 -21.97 2.62 9.78
C PRO A 6 -22.85 1.83 8.81
N LEU A 7 -23.89 1.15 9.32
CA LEU A 7 -24.84 0.39 8.50
C LEU A 7 -25.55 1.30 7.49
N PHE A 8 -25.98 2.49 7.90
CA PHE A 8 -26.57 3.48 7.01
C PHE A 8 -25.62 3.84 5.85
N PHE A 9 -24.36 4.14 6.13
CA PHE A 9 -23.39 4.50 5.09
C PHE A 9 -23.07 3.34 4.15
N VAL A 10 -22.94 2.11 4.67
CA VAL A 10 -22.72 0.92 3.83
C VAL A 10 -23.90 0.67 2.91
N ILE A 11 -25.13 0.70 3.44
CA ILE A 11 -26.34 0.54 2.63
C ILE A 11 -26.41 1.65 1.58
N LEU A 12 -26.15 2.89 1.95
CA LEU A 12 -26.16 4.03 1.03
C LEU A 12 -25.18 3.84 -0.14
N VAL A 13 -23.94 3.45 0.14
CA VAL A 13 -22.93 3.21 -0.90
C VAL A 13 -23.27 2.01 -1.77
N VAL A 14 -23.76 0.91 -1.18
CA VAL A 14 -24.18 -0.29 -1.92
C VAL A 14 -25.36 0.02 -2.83
N VAL A 15 -26.41 0.66 -2.30
CA VAL A 15 -27.61 1.03 -3.07
C VAL A 15 -27.24 2.01 -4.18
N ALA A 16 -26.45 3.06 -3.88
CA ALA A 16 -26.01 4.00 -4.91
C ALA A 16 -25.21 3.30 -6.02
N THR A 17 -24.28 2.42 -5.65
CA THR A 17 -23.48 1.63 -6.61
C THR A 17 -24.38 0.77 -7.50
N VAL A 18 -25.34 0.06 -6.91
CA VAL A 18 -26.27 -0.81 -7.65
C VAL A 18 -27.17 0.00 -8.59
N LEU A 19 -27.72 1.14 -8.13
CA LEU A 19 -28.56 2.00 -8.96
C LEU A 19 -27.79 2.56 -10.15
N VAL A 20 -26.55 2.99 -9.92
CA VAL A 20 -25.63 3.47 -10.96
C VAL A 20 -25.33 2.37 -11.98
N GLY A 21 -25.07 1.14 -11.52
CA GLY A 21 -24.86 -0.03 -12.38
C GLY A 21 -26.10 -0.40 -13.20
N MET A 22 -27.28 -0.42 -12.56
CA MET A 22 -28.56 -0.70 -13.23
C MET A 22 -28.90 0.36 -14.29
N TYR A 23 -28.65 1.64 -14.00
CA TYR A 23 -28.85 2.73 -14.97
C TYR A 23 -28.00 2.52 -16.22
N ALA A 24 -26.73 2.16 -16.04
CA ALA A 24 -25.81 1.95 -17.14
C ALA A 24 -26.12 0.68 -17.97
N THR A 25 -26.64 -0.37 -17.32
CA THR A 25 -27.03 -1.64 -17.96
C THR A 25 -28.10 -1.46 -19.03
N ARG A 26 -29.02 -0.49 -18.88
CA ARG A 26 -30.10 -0.22 -19.83
C ARG A 26 -29.62 0.23 -21.23
N GLN A 27 -28.32 0.48 -21.40
CA GLN A 27 -27.74 1.02 -22.62
C GLN A 27 -26.95 0.00 -23.47
N ALA A 28 -26.75 -1.25 -23.01
CA ALA A 28 -26.01 -2.26 -23.77
C ALA A 28 -26.96 -3.17 -24.58
N LYS A 29 -26.85 -3.15 -25.92
CA LYS A 29 -27.70 -3.96 -26.83
C LYS A 29 -26.93 -4.96 -27.69
N SER A 30 -25.59 -4.94 -27.65
CA SER A 30 -24.71 -5.79 -28.47
C SER A 30 -23.48 -6.29 -27.70
N ALA A 31 -22.78 -7.33 -28.19
CA ALA A 31 -21.52 -7.80 -27.60
C ALA A 31 -20.43 -6.72 -27.62
N GLY A 32 -20.39 -5.86 -28.64
CA GLY A 32 -19.50 -4.70 -28.69
C GLY A 32 -19.84 -3.63 -27.62
N ASP A 33 -21.12 -3.45 -27.31
CA ASP A 33 -21.53 -2.60 -26.18
C ASP A 33 -21.17 -3.21 -24.83
N PHE A 34 -21.27 -4.54 -24.71
CA PHE A 34 -20.99 -5.24 -23.47
C PHE A 34 -19.48 -5.35 -23.19
N PHE A 35 -18.63 -5.67 -24.16
CA PHE A 35 -17.20 -5.88 -23.91
C PHE A 35 -16.34 -4.64 -24.10
N VAL A 36 -16.69 -3.72 -24.99
CA VAL A 36 -15.86 -2.54 -25.30
C VAL A 36 -16.62 -1.23 -25.24
N ALA A 37 -17.84 -1.24 -24.70
CA ALA A 37 -18.68 -0.07 -24.61
C ALA A 37 -18.91 0.64 -25.95
N GLY A 38 -18.87 -0.08 -27.07
CA GLY A 38 -18.92 0.52 -28.42
C GLY A 38 -17.82 1.56 -28.65
N ARG A 39 -16.76 1.57 -27.82
CA ARG A 39 -15.68 2.56 -27.77
C ARG A 39 -16.15 4.01 -27.56
N SER A 40 -17.37 4.22 -27.06
CA SER A 40 -18.01 5.53 -26.96
C SER A 40 -17.83 6.22 -25.60
N VAL A 41 -17.04 5.64 -24.69
CA VAL A 41 -16.85 6.23 -23.35
C VAL A 41 -15.91 7.43 -23.44
N GLY A 42 -16.37 8.57 -22.91
CA GLY A 42 -15.59 9.81 -22.86
C GLY A 42 -14.30 9.68 -22.05
N ILE A 43 -13.32 10.52 -22.39
CA ILE A 43 -11.97 10.50 -21.80
C ILE A 43 -12.04 10.66 -20.27
N GLY A 44 -12.84 11.62 -19.78
CA GLY A 44 -12.97 11.88 -18.34
C GLY A 44 -13.55 10.70 -17.56
N LEU A 45 -14.56 10.01 -18.11
CA LEU A 45 -15.18 8.86 -17.44
C LEU A 45 -14.21 7.67 -17.40
N ASN A 46 -13.49 7.41 -18.50
CA ASN A 46 -12.46 6.37 -18.53
C ASN A 46 -11.31 6.69 -17.57
N ALA A 47 -10.84 7.94 -17.53
CA ALA A 47 -9.80 8.35 -16.61
C ALA A 47 -10.23 8.14 -15.15
N ALA A 48 -11.43 8.61 -14.78
CA ALA A 48 -11.98 8.41 -13.44
C ALA A 48 -12.14 6.92 -13.11
N ALA A 49 -12.59 6.09 -14.05
CA ALA A 49 -12.74 4.65 -13.83
C ALA A 49 -11.39 3.95 -13.60
N ILE A 50 -10.36 4.27 -14.40
CA ILE A 50 -9.00 3.71 -14.24
C ILE A 50 -8.41 4.17 -12.90
N SER A 51 -8.57 5.45 -12.54
CA SER A 51 -8.14 5.96 -11.23
C SER A 51 -8.91 5.30 -10.08
N GLY A 52 -10.19 4.98 -10.27
CA GLY A 52 -11.02 4.25 -9.30
C GLY A 52 -10.55 2.83 -9.05
N GLU A 53 -10.08 2.15 -10.09
CA GLU A 53 -9.44 0.83 -10.00
C GLU A 53 -8.07 0.91 -9.32
N TYR A 54 -7.31 1.97 -9.60
CA TYR A 54 -6.04 2.23 -8.92
C TYR A 54 -6.24 2.42 -7.41
N LEU A 55 -7.34 3.05 -6.97
CA LEU A 55 -7.77 3.15 -5.56
C LEU A 55 -8.44 1.84 -5.07
N SER A 56 -7.71 0.73 -5.18
CA SER A 56 -8.12 -0.59 -4.72
C SER A 56 -7.86 -0.81 -3.21
N ALA A 57 -8.36 -1.93 -2.68
CA ALA A 57 -8.04 -2.37 -1.32
C ALA A 57 -6.53 -2.52 -1.09
N ALA A 58 -5.79 -3.01 -2.08
CA ALA A 58 -4.33 -3.14 -1.98
C ALA A 58 -3.65 -1.77 -1.89
N SER A 59 -4.09 -0.79 -2.68
CA SER A 59 -3.50 0.55 -2.67
C SER A 59 -3.86 1.32 -1.40
N PHE A 60 -5.11 1.26 -0.94
CA PHE A 60 -5.53 2.00 0.24
C PHE A 60 -5.10 1.30 1.54
N MET A 61 -5.57 0.08 1.80
CA MET A 61 -5.25 -0.65 3.04
C MET A 61 -3.84 -1.24 3.02
N GLY A 62 -3.35 -1.69 1.87
CA GLY A 62 -2.01 -2.27 1.77
C GLY A 62 -0.92 -1.24 1.99
N ILE A 63 -0.96 -0.07 1.33
CA ILE A 63 0.02 0.99 1.59
C ILE A 63 -0.13 1.55 3.00
N ALA A 64 -1.34 1.77 3.51
CA ALA A 64 -1.53 2.19 4.89
C ALA A 64 -0.89 1.18 5.88
N GLY A 65 -1.10 -0.12 5.68
CA GLY A 65 -0.49 -1.17 6.49
C GLY A 65 1.04 -1.23 6.36
N LEU A 66 1.58 -1.04 5.16
CA LEU A 66 3.03 -0.99 4.95
C LEU A 66 3.65 0.25 5.59
N VAL A 67 2.99 1.41 5.54
CA VAL A 67 3.45 2.63 6.20
C VAL A 67 3.41 2.46 7.73
N MET A 68 2.36 1.84 8.26
CA MET A 68 2.30 1.53 9.69
C MET A 68 3.40 0.56 10.15
N LYS A 69 3.83 -0.37 9.29
CA LYS A 69 4.86 -1.36 9.62
C LYS A 69 6.29 -0.87 9.38
N ASN A 70 6.53 -0.25 8.22
CA ASN A 70 7.86 0.05 7.69
C ASN A 70 8.17 1.56 7.67
N GLY A 71 7.22 2.41 8.08
CA GLY A 71 7.36 3.86 8.04
C GLY A 71 7.09 4.49 6.68
N TYR A 72 7.39 5.78 6.55
CA TYR A 72 7.02 6.61 5.39
C TYR A 72 7.71 6.21 4.08
N ASP A 73 8.83 5.49 4.13
CA ASP A 73 9.54 4.99 2.94
C ASP A 73 8.64 4.10 2.07
N ALA A 74 7.66 3.44 2.68
CA ALA A 74 6.66 2.66 1.95
C ALA A 74 5.78 3.50 0.99
N LEU A 75 5.76 4.82 1.11
CA LEU A 75 5.07 5.71 0.17
C LEU A 75 5.72 5.72 -1.22
N TRP A 76 6.92 5.16 -1.39
CA TRP A 76 7.51 5.00 -2.72
C TRP A 76 6.85 3.90 -3.56
N TYR A 77 6.24 2.90 -2.93
CA TYR A 77 5.52 1.82 -3.63
C TYR A 77 4.40 2.33 -4.54
N PRO A 78 3.43 3.17 -4.09
CA PRO A 78 2.40 3.69 -4.99
C PRO A 78 2.99 4.55 -6.11
N VAL A 79 4.06 5.32 -5.87
CA VAL A 79 4.74 6.07 -6.94
C VAL A 79 5.24 5.13 -8.04
N GLY A 80 5.91 4.04 -7.65
CA GLY A 80 6.34 3.00 -8.60
C GLY A 80 5.17 2.34 -9.35
N TYR A 81 4.06 2.06 -8.66
CA TYR A 81 2.86 1.50 -9.30
C TYR A 81 2.24 2.46 -10.31
N ALA A 82 2.18 3.75 -9.98
CA ALA A 82 1.65 4.78 -10.87
C ALA A 82 2.54 4.94 -12.11
N ALA A 83 3.87 4.92 -11.93
CA ALA A 83 4.81 4.93 -13.04
C ALA A 83 4.61 3.71 -13.95
N GLY A 84 4.50 2.51 -13.39
CA GLY A 84 4.20 1.28 -14.15
C GLY A 84 2.89 1.38 -14.94
N TYR A 85 1.84 1.94 -14.34
CA TYR A 85 0.57 2.21 -15.02
C TYR A 85 0.75 3.17 -16.20
N LEU A 86 1.55 4.22 -16.04
CA LEU A 86 1.85 5.17 -17.10
C LEU A 86 2.58 4.48 -18.27
N PHE A 87 3.59 3.66 -17.99
CA PHE A 87 4.29 2.88 -19.01
C PHE A 87 3.32 1.95 -19.76
N LEU A 88 2.43 1.25 -19.04
CA LEU A 88 1.43 0.38 -19.67
C LEU A 88 0.50 1.17 -20.59
N LEU A 89 0.02 2.34 -20.16
CA LEU A 89 -0.85 3.19 -20.97
C LEU A 89 -0.16 3.75 -22.21
N LEU A 90 1.11 4.17 -22.09
CA LEU A 90 1.87 4.75 -23.20
C LEU A 90 2.29 3.70 -24.24
N PHE A 91 2.79 2.55 -23.78
CA PHE A 91 3.45 1.58 -24.66
C PHE A 91 2.57 0.39 -25.05
N ILE A 92 1.65 -0.03 -24.19
CA ILE A 92 0.87 -1.27 -24.39
C ILE A 92 -0.57 -0.98 -24.86
N ALA A 93 -1.23 0.03 -24.28
CA ALA A 93 -2.63 0.30 -24.59
C ALA A 93 -2.87 0.69 -26.06
N GLY A 94 -1.95 1.46 -26.66
CA GLY A 94 -2.02 1.89 -28.06
C GLY A 94 -2.03 0.71 -29.05
N PRO A 95 -1.00 -0.16 -29.05
CA PRO A 95 -0.96 -1.36 -29.89
C PRO A 95 -2.18 -2.27 -29.73
N LEU A 96 -2.60 -2.54 -28.49
CA LEU A 96 -3.80 -3.37 -28.21
C LEU A 96 -5.07 -2.77 -28.82
N ARG A 97 -5.28 -1.45 -28.64
CA ARG A 97 -6.46 -0.77 -29.18
C ARG A 97 -6.51 -0.81 -30.70
N ARG A 98 -5.36 -0.72 -31.38
CA ARG A 98 -5.23 -0.80 -32.84
C ARG A 98 -5.48 -2.21 -33.37
N PHE A 99 -5.13 -3.24 -32.61
CA PHE A 99 -5.33 -4.64 -33.00
C PHE A 99 -6.82 -5.03 -33.08
N GLY A 100 -7.67 -4.41 -32.26
CA GLY A 100 -9.12 -4.58 -32.37
C GLY A 100 -9.71 -5.84 -31.73
N ALA A 101 -8.89 -6.66 -31.06
CA ALA A 101 -9.35 -7.79 -30.27
C ALA A 101 -10.17 -7.34 -29.03
N TYR A 102 -11.10 -8.18 -28.60
CA TYR A 102 -11.92 -7.94 -27.42
C TYR A 102 -11.21 -8.33 -26.11
N THR A 103 -10.26 -9.27 -26.16
CA THR A 103 -9.54 -9.77 -24.99
C THR A 103 -8.03 -9.95 -25.25
N ILE A 104 -7.22 -9.99 -24.18
CA ILE A 104 -5.78 -10.26 -24.27
C ILE A 104 -5.51 -11.65 -24.89
N PRO A 105 -6.25 -12.72 -24.54
CA PRO A 105 -6.06 -14.01 -25.21
C PRO A 105 -6.37 -13.99 -26.72
N ASP A 106 -7.38 -13.24 -27.16
CA ASP A 106 -7.69 -13.10 -28.60
C ASP A 106 -6.57 -12.33 -29.33
N PHE A 107 -5.98 -11.33 -28.66
CA PHE A 107 -4.80 -10.65 -29.16
C PHE A 107 -3.62 -11.62 -29.31
N ALA A 108 -3.38 -12.47 -28.30
CA ALA A 108 -2.32 -13.48 -28.36
C ALA A 108 -2.55 -14.49 -29.49
N GLU A 109 -3.79 -14.96 -29.69
CA GLU A 109 -4.14 -15.86 -30.79
C GLU A 109 -3.80 -15.22 -32.14
N GLY A 110 -4.34 -14.03 -32.41
CA GLY A 110 -4.17 -13.40 -33.71
C GLY A 110 -2.76 -12.85 -33.96
N ARG A 111 -1.98 -12.54 -32.93
CA ARG A 111 -0.60 -12.08 -33.09
C ARG A 111 0.37 -13.21 -33.45
N PHE A 112 0.11 -14.42 -32.95
CA PHE A 112 0.95 -15.61 -33.16
C PHE A 112 0.32 -16.66 -34.08
N ASP A 113 -0.87 -16.39 -34.60
CA ASP A 113 -1.66 -17.29 -35.44
C ASP A 113 -1.79 -18.71 -34.86
N SER A 114 -2.04 -18.78 -33.54
CA SER A 114 -1.98 -20.05 -32.81
C SER A 114 -3.02 -20.15 -31.68
N PRO A 115 -3.94 -21.12 -31.76
CA PRO A 115 -4.87 -21.43 -30.68
C PRO A 115 -4.18 -21.88 -29.38
N GLY A 116 -2.94 -22.39 -29.46
CA GLY A 116 -2.15 -22.78 -28.31
C GLY A 116 -1.77 -21.57 -27.44
N PHE A 117 -1.33 -20.48 -28.07
CA PHE A 117 -1.01 -19.23 -27.37
C PHE A 117 -2.22 -18.60 -26.71
N ARG A 118 -3.42 -18.74 -27.32
CA ARG A 118 -4.66 -18.31 -26.67
C ARG A 118 -4.90 -19.03 -25.35
N LYS A 119 -4.80 -20.37 -25.34
CA LYS A 119 -5.03 -21.17 -24.12
C LYS A 119 -4.06 -20.78 -23.01
N ILE A 120 -2.79 -20.59 -23.35
CA ILE A 120 -1.76 -20.13 -22.40
C ILE A 120 -2.17 -18.76 -21.84
N ALA A 121 -2.51 -17.79 -22.70
CA ALA A 121 -2.92 -16.45 -22.28
C ALA A 121 -4.19 -16.47 -21.39
N VAL A 122 -5.17 -17.33 -21.68
CA VAL A 122 -6.36 -17.52 -20.82
C VAL A 122 -5.94 -17.97 -19.42
N VAL A 123 -5.07 -18.97 -19.32
CA VAL A 123 -4.58 -19.46 -18.01
C VAL A 123 -3.89 -18.32 -17.26
N PHE A 124 -3.00 -17.56 -17.90
CA PHE A 124 -2.34 -16.42 -17.25
C PHE A 124 -3.32 -15.36 -16.77
N VAL A 125 -4.30 -14.98 -17.61
CA VAL A 125 -5.31 -13.97 -17.24
C VAL A 125 -6.14 -14.44 -16.05
N LEU A 126 -6.56 -15.71 -16.02
CA LEU A 126 -7.32 -16.28 -14.91
C LEU A 126 -6.48 -16.38 -13.63
N CYS A 127 -5.22 -16.82 -13.74
CA CYS A 127 -4.31 -16.88 -12.60
C CYS A 127 -4.05 -15.50 -12.00
N ILE A 128 -3.70 -14.51 -12.83
CA ILE A 128 -3.49 -13.13 -12.38
C ILE A 128 -4.77 -12.57 -11.78
N GLY A 129 -5.92 -12.76 -12.43
CA GLY A 129 -7.22 -12.32 -11.90
C GLY A 129 -7.53 -12.93 -10.54
N PHE A 130 -7.32 -14.24 -10.38
CA PHE A 130 -7.53 -14.94 -9.11
C PHE A 130 -6.66 -14.38 -7.98
N PHE A 131 -5.34 -14.34 -8.17
CA PHE A 131 -4.41 -13.77 -7.19
C PHE A 131 -4.67 -12.30 -6.95
N TYR A 132 -5.08 -11.57 -7.99
CA TYR A 132 -5.44 -10.18 -7.84
C TYR A 132 -6.62 -10.06 -6.90
N THR A 133 -7.71 -10.84 -7.05
CA THR A 133 -8.97 -10.75 -6.26
C THR A 133 -8.89 -11.20 -4.80
N MET A 134 -7.95 -12.08 -4.44
CA MET A 134 -7.78 -12.57 -3.07
C MET A 134 -7.61 -11.45 -2.02
N PRO A 135 -6.67 -10.49 -2.17
CA PRO A 135 -6.50 -9.41 -1.21
C PRO A 135 -7.69 -8.44 -1.12
N GLN A 136 -8.50 -8.25 -2.16
CA GLN A 136 -9.70 -7.40 -2.11
C GLN A 136 -10.80 -8.10 -1.34
N MET A 137 -10.97 -9.41 -1.49
CA MET A 137 -11.90 -10.18 -0.66
C MET A 137 -11.47 -10.14 0.82
N LYS A 138 -10.16 -10.27 1.09
CA LYS A 138 -9.62 -10.06 2.44
C LYS A 138 -9.89 -8.65 2.96
N GLY A 139 -9.68 -7.64 2.13
CA GLY A 139 -9.98 -6.24 2.45
C GLY A 139 -11.46 -6.02 2.79
N ALA A 140 -12.37 -6.61 2.01
CA ALA A 140 -13.81 -6.54 2.23
C ALA A 140 -14.22 -7.18 3.56
N GLY A 141 -13.74 -8.39 3.84
CA GLY A 141 -14.02 -9.11 5.09
C GLY A 141 -13.51 -8.37 6.32
N ILE A 142 -12.27 -7.86 6.28
CA ILE A 142 -11.70 -7.07 7.38
C ILE A 142 -12.50 -5.78 7.57
N THR A 143 -12.76 -5.04 6.50
CA THR A 143 -13.45 -3.73 6.59
C THR A 143 -14.85 -3.87 7.17
N LEU A 144 -15.66 -4.80 6.66
CA LEU A 144 -17.01 -5.00 7.20
C LEU A 144 -16.98 -5.60 8.61
N GLY A 145 -16.03 -6.49 8.93
CA GLY A 145 -15.88 -7.01 10.28
C GLY A 145 -15.50 -5.92 11.29
N THR A 146 -14.57 -5.01 10.94
CA THR A 146 -14.15 -3.91 11.80
C THR A 146 -15.27 -2.87 12.01
N ILE A 147 -16.01 -2.54 10.95
CA ILE A 147 -17.00 -1.47 11.00
C ILE A 147 -18.36 -1.96 11.56
N MET A 148 -18.77 -3.19 11.23
CA MET A 148 -20.06 -3.77 11.63
C MET A 148 -19.97 -4.74 12.81
N GLY A 149 -18.77 -5.16 13.21
CA GLY A 149 -18.59 -6.24 14.18
C GLY A 149 -19.13 -7.58 13.68
N TRP A 150 -19.30 -7.74 12.36
CA TRP A 150 -19.74 -8.99 11.74
C TRP A 150 -18.59 -9.98 11.57
N ASP A 151 -18.93 -11.25 11.42
CA ASP A 151 -17.95 -12.25 11.06
C ASP A 151 -17.31 -11.94 9.71
N TYR A 152 -16.00 -12.19 9.61
CA TYR A 152 -15.19 -11.94 8.43
C TYR A 152 -15.79 -12.53 7.13
N TRP A 153 -16.35 -13.73 7.19
CA TRP A 153 -16.92 -14.41 6.04
C TRP A 153 -18.17 -13.71 5.49
N VAL A 154 -18.98 -13.08 6.37
CA VAL A 154 -20.19 -12.34 5.98
C VAL A 154 -19.81 -11.17 5.09
N GLY A 155 -18.74 -10.47 5.46
CA GLY A 155 -18.24 -9.34 4.66
C GLY A 155 -17.80 -9.75 3.26
N ILE A 156 -17.12 -10.89 3.14
CA ILE A 156 -16.72 -11.44 1.83
C ILE A 156 -17.94 -11.77 0.98
N VAL A 157 -18.92 -12.48 1.55
CA VAL A 157 -20.11 -12.93 0.81
C VAL A 157 -20.95 -11.76 0.32
N ILE A 158 -21.20 -10.77 1.18
CA ILE A 158 -22.01 -9.59 0.83
C ILE A 158 -21.32 -8.78 -0.28
N VAL A 159 -20.04 -8.42 -0.09
CA VAL A 159 -19.31 -7.61 -1.07
C VAL A 159 -19.13 -8.38 -2.38
N GLY A 160 -18.79 -9.67 -2.30
CA GLY A 160 -18.69 -10.55 -3.46
C GLY A 160 -20.01 -10.60 -4.24
N ALA A 161 -21.15 -10.83 -3.57
CA ALA A 161 -22.45 -10.85 -4.22
C ALA A 161 -22.80 -9.52 -4.91
N VAL A 162 -22.56 -8.39 -4.24
CA VAL A 162 -22.80 -7.05 -4.81
C VAL A 162 -21.93 -6.82 -6.04
N ILE A 163 -20.64 -7.15 -6.00
CA ILE A 163 -19.73 -6.99 -7.14
C ILE A 163 -20.15 -7.90 -8.28
N THR A 164 -20.38 -9.19 -8.02
CA THR A 164 -20.80 -10.16 -9.04
C THR A 164 -22.10 -9.73 -9.71
N PHE A 165 -23.09 -9.27 -8.94
CA PHE A 165 -24.35 -8.78 -9.48
C PHE A 165 -24.15 -7.55 -10.39
N ASN A 166 -23.37 -6.56 -9.94
CA ASN A 166 -23.10 -5.36 -10.73
C ASN A 166 -22.33 -5.66 -12.03
N VAL A 167 -21.32 -6.53 -11.96
CA VAL A 167 -20.48 -6.91 -13.10
C VAL A 167 -21.28 -7.74 -14.11
N ALA A 168 -22.08 -8.70 -13.63
CA ALA A 168 -22.87 -9.57 -14.49
C ALA A 168 -23.92 -8.80 -15.31
N LEU A 169 -24.48 -7.74 -14.74
CA LEU A 169 -25.50 -6.92 -15.42
C LEU A 169 -24.88 -5.78 -16.25
N GLY A 170 -23.84 -5.11 -15.75
CA GLY A 170 -23.39 -3.83 -16.28
C GLY A 170 -22.60 -3.84 -17.60
N GLY A 171 -21.87 -4.93 -17.90
CA GLY A 171 -20.87 -4.92 -18.98
C GLY A 171 -19.81 -3.81 -18.82
N MET A 172 -19.02 -3.54 -19.85
CA MET A 172 -17.95 -2.54 -19.80
C MET A 172 -18.50 -1.11 -19.55
N LYS A 173 -19.59 -0.70 -20.23
CA LYS A 173 -20.22 0.62 -19.97
C LYS A 173 -20.62 0.76 -18.50
N GLY A 174 -21.27 -0.25 -17.94
CA GLY A 174 -21.72 -0.24 -16.55
C GLY A 174 -20.58 -0.23 -15.56
N ILE A 175 -19.59 -1.10 -15.75
CA ILE A 175 -18.42 -1.16 -14.88
C ILE A 175 -17.67 0.18 -14.92
N THR A 176 -17.43 0.75 -16.10
CA THR A 176 -16.74 2.03 -16.22
C THR A 176 -17.48 3.15 -15.50
N LEU A 177 -18.81 3.20 -15.62
CA LEU A 177 -19.61 4.24 -14.96
C LEU A 177 -19.62 4.05 -13.43
N VAL A 178 -19.80 2.81 -12.95
CA VAL A 178 -19.72 2.46 -11.52
C VAL A 178 -18.35 2.82 -10.95
N GLN A 179 -17.27 2.47 -11.64
CA GLN A 179 -15.90 2.75 -11.19
C GLN A 179 -15.61 4.25 -11.16
N ALA A 180 -16.06 5.01 -12.15
CA ALA A 180 -15.92 6.46 -12.15
C ALA A 180 -16.70 7.13 -11.00
N PHE A 181 -17.91 6.64 -10.69
CA PHE A 181 -18.66 7.08 -9.52
C PHE A 181 -17.93 6.76 -8.22
N GLN A 182 -17.49 5.51 -8.04
CA GLN A 182 -16.77 5.08 -6.85
C GLN A 182 -15.45 5.81 -6.68
N TYR A 183 -14.75 6.17 -7.76
CA TYR A 183 -13.55 7.00 -7.71
C TYR A 183 -13.82 8.32 -6.99
N TRP A 184 -14.84 9.08 -7.41
CA TRP A 184 -15.16 10.37 -6.78
C TRP A 184 -15.60 10.22 -5.32
N VAL A 185 -16.36 9.17 -5.00
CA VAL A 185 -16.73 8.85 -3.62
C VAL A 185 -15.49 8.57 -2.76
N LYS A 186 -14.59 7.69 -3.23
CA LYS A 186 -13.33 7.37 -2.54
C LYS A 186 -12.42 8.60 -2.42
N ALA A 187 -12.28 9.38 -3.48
CA ALA A 187 -11.45 10.58 -3.50
C ALA A 187 -11.94 11.60 -2.47
N PHE A 188 -13.25 11.85 -2.40
CA PHE A 188 -13.84 12.71 -1.37
C PHE A 188 -13.64 12.13 0.04
N ALA A 189 -13.88 10.83 0.22
CA ALA A 189 -13.73 10.14 1.50
C ALA A 189 -12.29 10.17 2.05
N ILE A 190 -11.28 10.22 1.18
CA ILE A 190 -9.87 10.34 1.56
C ILE A 190 -9.48 11.81 1.75
N ALA A 191 -9.93 12.70 0.86
CA ALA A 191 -9.57 14.11 0.87
C ALA A 191 -10.09 14.84 2.12
N VAL A 192 -11.33 14.56 2.55
CA VAL A 192 -11.92 15.25 3.71
C VAL A 192 -11.11 15.03 4.99
N PRO A 193 -10.82 13.79 5.44
CA PRO A 193 -9.96 13.56 6.59
C PRO A 193 -8.58 14.18 6.43
N PHE A 194 -7.99 14.12 5.23
CA PHE A 194 -6.70 14.74 4.96
C PHE A 194 -6.71 16.26 5.24
N PHE A 195 -7.67 17.00 4.69
CA PHE A 195 -7.77 18.45 4.91
C PHE A 195 -8.12 18.80 6.36
N VAL A 196 -8.97 18.00 7.02
CA VAL A 196 -9.27 18.18 8.45
C VAL A 196 -7.98 18.00 9.27
N LEU A 197 -7.24 16.92 9.06
CA LEU A 197 -5.99 16.68 9.77
C LEU A 197 -4.95 17.78 9.48
N ALA A 198 -4.82 18.21 8.23
CA ALA A 198 -3.94 19.33 7.87
C ALA A 198 -4.36 20.65 8.56
N SER A 199 -5.66 20.92 8.73
CA SER A 199 -6.14 22.12 9.42
C SER A 199 -5.88 22.10 10.93
N VAL A 200 -5.97 20.92 11.56
CA VAL A 200 -5.80 20.73 13.01
C VAL A 200 -4.31 20.68 13.37
N TYR A 201 -3.52 19.93 12.61
CA TYR A 201 -2.12 19.65 12.92
C TYR A 201 -1.14 20.52 12.13
N GLY A 202 -1.61 21.33 11.18
CA GLY A 202 -0.79 22.25 10.39
C GLY A 202 -0.11 21.58 9.19
N GLY A 203 0.91 22.24 8.63
CA GLY A 203 1.69 21.74 7.50
C GLY A 203 2.74 20.70 7.88
N TYR A 204 3.49 20.23 6.88
CA TYR A 204 4.53 19.20 7.00
C TYR A 204 5.51 19.45 8.16
N ASP A 205 5.97 20.69 8.34
CA ASP A 205 6.94 21.04 9.39
C ASP A 205 6.41 20.85 10.82
N ARG A 206 5.10 21.00 11.02
CA ARG A 206 4.44 20.77 12.31
C ARG A 206 4.14 19.30 12.53
N PHE A 207 3.93 18.51 11.49
CA PHE A 207 3.85 17.05 11.58
C PHE A 207 5.21 16.43 11.89
N VAL A 208 6.28 16.88 11.20
CA VAL A 208 7.66 16.48 11.52
C VAL A 208 8.01 16.97 12.91
N GLY A 209 7.68 18.20 13.29
CA GLY A 209 7.88 18.71 14.65
C GLY A 209 7.08 17.97 15.72
N ALA A 210 5.85 17.53 15.44
CA ALA A 210 5.04 16.75 16.35
C ALA A 210 5.50 15.28 16.48
N ASN A 211 6.10 14.73 15.42
CA ASN A 211 6.75 13.41 15.44
C ASN A 211 8.19 13.47 15.97
N ALA A 212 8.88 14.62 15.88
CA ALA A 212 10.19 14.86 16.47
C ALA A 212 10.07 15.16 17.97
N ASN A 213 8.98 15.82 18.38
CA ASN A 213 8.67 16.12 19.79
C ASN A 213 7.78 15.07 20.47
N LYS A 214 7.39 14.02 19.75
CA LYS A 214 7.11 12.74 20.38
C LYS A 214 8.39 11.94 20.24
N PRO A 215 9.24 11.85 21.27
CA PRO A 215 10.06 10.66 21.35
C PRO A 215 9.04 9.53 21.28
N GLY A 216 8.97 8.80 20.15
CA GLY A 216 8.45 7.45 20.21
C GLY A 216 9.24 6.83 21.35
N ASP A 217 8.53 6.46 22.42
CA ASP A 217 9.11 6.12 23.72
C ASP A 217 10.51 5.57 23.50
N ALA A 218 11.54 6.32 23.91
CA ALA A 218 12.93 5.94 23.67
C ALA A 218 13.04 4.44 23.91
N PRO A 219 13.53 3.64 22.94
CA PRO A 219 13.31 2.20 22.92
C PRO A 219 13.68 1.62 24.28
N LYS A 220 12.67 1.17 25.03
CA LYS A 220 12.86 0.58 26.35
C LYS A 220 13.17 -0.89 26.13
N PHE A 221 14.37 -1.31 26.52
CA PHE A 221 14.68 -2.72 26.64
C PHE A 221 13.78 -3.32 27.73
N VAL A 222 12.74 -4.05 27.33
CA VAL A 222 11.72 -4.61 28.24
C VAL A 222 12.25 -5.85 28.97
N LYS A 223 13.42 -6.35 28.58
CA LYS A 223 14.15 -7.43 29.22
C LYS A 223 15.65 -7.15 29.16
N GLU A 224 16.38 -7.78 30.07
CA GLU A 224 17.84 -7.77 30.10
C GLU A 224 18.39 -8.39 28.80
N THR A 225 18.83 -7.54 27.86
CA THR A 225 19.33 -7.96 26.55
C THR A 225 20.85 -7.86 26.54
N VAL A 226 21.53 -9.01 26.46
CA VAL A 226 22.99 -9.08 26.40
C VAL A 226 23.45 -8.92 24.96
N VAL A 227 23.98 -7.74 24.62
CA VAL A 227 24.60 -7.49 23.32
C VAL A 227 26.06 -7.96 23.37
N LYS A 228 26.40 -8.97 22.56
CA LYS A 228 27.77 -9.44 22.37
C LYS A 228 28.34 -8.88 21.07
N GLN A 229 29.31 -7.99 21.18
CA GLN A 229 30.18 -7.57 20.07
C GLN A 229 31.61 -8.07 20.38
N SER A 230 32.52 -8.32 19.40
CA SER A 230 33.80 -9.12 19.48
C SER A 230 35.15 -8.42 19.09
N GLY A 231 36.29 -8.70 19.81
CA GLY A 231 37.75 -8.29 19.74
C GLY A 231 38.48 -7.46 20.89
N LYS A 232 39.63 -6.79 20.60
CA LYS A 232 40.85 -6.61 21.44
C LYS A 232 41.10 -5.23 22.08
N ASP A 233 41.53 -5.26 23.34
CA ASP A 233 42.09 -4.20 24.21
C ASP A 233 41.13 -3.44 25.13
N LYS A 234 41.53 -3.34 26.41
CA LYS A 234 40.71 -2.82 27.52
C LYS A 234 40.79 -1.29 27.60
N ALA A 235 39.66 -0.61 27.45
CA ALA A 235 39.52 0.81 27.76
C ALA A 235 39.35 1.04 29.28
N PRO A 236 39.84 2.18 29.84
CA PRO A 236 39.64 2.52 31.24
C PRO A 236 38.15 2.72 31.56
N ALA A 237 37.79 2.48 32.83
CA ALA A 237 36.41 2.65 33.30
C ALA A 237 35.91 4.07 32.98
N ASN A 238 34.61 4.18 32.69
CA ASN A 238 33.85 5.42 32.43
C ASN A 238 33.97 6.07 31.03
N ILE A 239 34.54 5.40 30.02
CA ILE A 239 34.51 5.87 28.62
C ILE A 239 33.87 4.79 27.72
N ILE A 240 32.82 5.14 26.98
CA ILE A 240 32.36 4.34 25.84
C ILE A 240 33.19 4.80 24.63
N ALA A 241 34.24 4.05 24.31
CA ALA A 241 35.04 4.25 23.11
C ALA A 241 34.83 3.03 22.19
N PHE A 242 34.51 3.30 20.92
CA PHE A 242 34.38 2.26 19.90
C PHE A 242 35.73 2.07 19.21
N SER A 243 36.27 0.86 19.27
CA SER A 243 37.42 0.42 18.49
C SER A 243 36.94 -0.68 17.56
N THR A 244 37.13 -0.52 16.25
CA THR A 244 36.65 -1.44 15.20
C THR A 244 37.36 -2.78 15.17
N LEU A 245 38.13 -3.11 16.21
CA LEU A 245 38.78 -4.40 16.35
C LEU A 245 38.56 -5.04 17.73
N GLY A 246 37.61 -4.55 18.56
CA GLY A 246 36.50 -5.44 18.88
C GLY A 246 35.59 -5.40 20.15
N SER A 247 35.59 -6.43 21.05
CA SER A 247 34.42 -6.93 21.82
C SER A 247 34.24 -6.10 23.03
N THR A 248 33.08 -5.50 23.21
CA THR A 248 32.71 -5.04 24.52
C THR A 248 31.24 -5.35 24.74
N SER A 249 30.96 -6.19 25.74
CA SER A 249 29.61 -6.35 26.25
C SER A 249 29.37 -5.27 27.28
N PHE A 250 28.30 -4.51 27.09
CA PHE A 250 27.90 -3.44 28.00
C PHE A 250 26.78 -3.95 28.91
N TYR A 251 26.88 -3.64 30.20
CA TYR A 251 25.81 -3.87 31.17
C TYR A 251 25.18 -2.52 31.48
N PHE A 252 23.94 -2.35 31.05
CA PHE A 252 23.16 -1.16 31.36
C PHE A 252 22.19 -1.49 32.49
N LYS A 253 22.17 -0.66 33.52
CA LYS A 253 21.21 -0.78 34.62
C LYS A 253 19.85 -0.27 34.13
N GLU A 254 18.77 -0.90 34.59
CA GLU A 254 17.40 -0.47 34.27
C GLU A 254 17.17 1.00 34.67
N ASP A 255 16.31 1.69 33.91
CA ASP A 255 15.84 3.06 34.14
C ASP A 255 16.84 4.23 33.95
N ILE A 256 17.82 4.12 33.03
CA ILE A 256 18.65 5.27 32.63
C ILE A 256 18.17 5.84 31.29
N THR A 257 17.77 7.12 31.29
CA THR A 257 17.40 7.91 30.11
C THR A 257 18.63 8.65 29.57
N TRP A 258 18.95 8.50 28.29
CA TRP A 258 20.08 9.18 27.65
C TRP A 258 19.59 10.30 26.73
N ASP A 259 20.08 11.52 26.95
CA ASP A 259 19.71 12.68 26.12
C ASP A 259 20.75 13.03 25.04
N LYS A 260 21.99 12.54 25.14
CA LYS A 260 23.06 12.79 24.15
C LYS A 260 24.16 11.73 24.19
N ILE A 261 24.66 11.32 23.02
CA ILE A 261 25.93 10.60 22.85
C ILE A 261 26.91 11.57 22.18
N GLY A 262 28.07 11.78 22.78
CA GLY A 262 29.09 12.69 22.27
C GLY A 262 30.50 12.19 22.54
N PHE A 263 31.46 12.63 21.72
CA PHE A 263 32.86 12.24 21.87
C PHE A 263 33.53 13.03 23.00
N THR A 264 34.25 12.35 23.87
CA THR A 264 35.06 12.96 24.94
C THR A 264 36.37 13.58 24.43
N ARG A 265 36.66 13.51 23.12
CA ARG A 265 37.81 14.17 22.49
C ARG A 265 37.44 14.83 21.16
N LYS A 266 38.29 15.79 20.74
CA LYS A 266 38.19 16.48 19.45
C LYS A 266 38.50 15.50 18.30
N LEU A 267 37.64 15.47 17.29
CA LEU A 267 37.74 14.56 16.14
C LEU A 267 39.01 14.83 15.32
N LEU A 268 39.67 13.76 14.88
CA LEU A 268 40.82 13.83 13.97
C LEU A 268 40.35 13.95 12.50
N PRO A 269 41.18 14.50 11.59
CA PRO A 269 40.82 14.58 10.17
C PRO A 269 40.59 13.18 9.58
N GLY A 270 39.36 12.91 9.12
CA GLY A 270 38.94 11.61 8.58
C GLY A 270 38.05 10.78 9.51
N GLU A 271 37.85 11.19 10.76
CA GLU A 271 36.81 10.61 11.62
C GLU A 271 35.45 11.26 11.30
N THR A 272 34.47 10.47 10.84
CA THR A 272 33.11 10.92 10.57
C THR A 272 32.22 10.77 11.80
N VAL A 273 31.36 11.76 12.03
CA VAL A 273 30.30 11.69 13.05
C VAL A 273 29.25 10.70 12.55
N ILE A 274 29.09 9.57 13.25
CA ILE A 274 27.91 8.73 13.06
C ILE A 274 26.81 9.31 13.92
N ASP A 275 25.70 9.67 13.30
CA ASP A 275 24.54 10.21 13.99
C ASP A 275 24.05 9.22 15.06
N ALA A 276 23.84 9.70 16.28
CA ALA A 276 23.35 8.88 17.38
C ALA A 276 22.01 8.23 17.03
N GLU A 277 21.19 8.93 16.24
CA GLU A 277 19.92 8.42 15.73
C GLU A 277 20.12 7.25 14.74
N TYR A 278 21.16 7.32 13.90
CA TYR A 278 21.52 6.27 12.94
C TYR A 278 22.02 5.01 13.65
N VAL A 279 22.83 5.16 14.71
CA VAL A 279 23.31 4.03 15.52
C VAL A 279 22.13 3.34 16.22
N LEU A 280 21.25 4.11 16.86
CA LEU A 280 20.08 3.59 17.59
C LEU A 280 19.08 2.90 16.65
N GLN A 281 18.87 3.43 15.44
CA GLN A 281 18.02 2.79 14.43
C GLN A 281 18.62 1.49 13.88
N THR A 282 19.95 1.39 13.75
CA THR A 282 20.62 0.19 13.24
C THR A 282 20.59 -0.96 14.24
N PHE A 283 20.72 -0.67 15.55
CA PHE A 283 20.61 -1.68 16.60
C PHE A 283 19.22 -2.32 16.68
N ASN A 284 18.15 -1.53 16.50
CA ASN A 284 16.78 -2.04 16.53
C ASN A 284 16.36 -2.79 15.26
N ARG A 285 17.14 -2.69 14.17
CA ARG A 285 16.83 -3.36 12.90
C ARG A 285 17.36 -4.80 12.82
N HIS A 286 18.33 -5.15 13.68
CA HIS A 286 19.02 -6.44 13.69
C HIS A 286 18.76 -7.24 14.99
N GLU A 287 17.51 -7.29 15.44
CA GLU A 287 17.10 -8.24 16.51
C GLU A 287 16.91 -9.68 16.01
N GLU A 288 17.02 -9.94 14.70
CA GLU A 288 17.05 -11.31 14.17
C GLU A 288 18.28 -11.51 13.27
N THR A 289 19.31 -12.10 13.87
CA THR A 289 20.44 -12.84 13.26
C THR A 289 21.43 -12.10 12.34
N ASP A 290 22.71 -12.31 12.68
CA ASP A 290 23.94 -12.21 11.89
C ASP A 290 24.63 -10.85 11.63
N GLU A 291 25.95 -10.96 11.47
CA GLU A 291 27.04 -9.98 11.55
C GLU A 291 26.82 -8.64 10.82
N PHE A 292 27.34 -7.56 11.41
CA PHE A 292 27.53 -6.28 10.73
C PHE A 292 28.43 -6.46 9.50
N PRO A 293 28.04 -5.98 8.30
CA PRO A 293 28.93 -5.98 7.16
C PRO A 293 30.09 -5.01 7.42
N ALA A 294 31.31 -5.54 7.37
CA ALA A 294 32.51 -4.72 7.29
C ALA A 294 32.47 -3.98 5.94
N SER A 295 32.55 -2.66 6.00
CA SER A 295 32.59 -1.70 4.89
C SER A 295 31.25 -1.25 4.30
N ALA A 296 31.00 0.06 4.44
CA ALA A 296 30.48 0.90 3.38
C ALA A 296 31.13 2.30 3.51
N PRO A 297 31.39 2.99 2.38
CA PRO A 297 32.38 4.06 2.23
C PRO A 297 32.06 5.40 2.88
#